data_AF-A0A2J0HPQ3-F1
#
_entry.id   AF-A0A2J0HPQ3-F1
#
_cell.length_a   1.000
_cell.length_b   1.000
_cell.length_c   1.000
_cell.angle_alpha   90.00
_cell.angle_beta   90.00
_cell.angle_gamma   90.00
#
_symmetry.space_group_name_H-M   'P 1'
#
loop_
_entity.id
_entity.type
_entity.pdbx_description
1 polymer ?
#
loop_
_entity_poly.entity_id
_entity_poly.type
_entity_poly.pdbx_seq_one_letter_code
_entity_poly.pdbx_strand_id
1 'polypeptide(L)'
;MLGLSEIKSGRNIILKDVPYAVLYHEHSKTGRAGSVLRTRLKNLQNGAILEKTFQGADKISEADINKSKAQFLYREKEKYCFMDMESYEQFSLSEKVLASAKDYLVEGTEMTVLNFNSQPINIELPVKIALRVVEAPPNVRGNTVSSGGKIITLETGLKISAPLFIKEGEKIIVNTERGEYVSRV
;
A
#
# COMPACT_ATOMS: atom_id res chain seq x y z
N MET A 1 14.07 22.98 -8.04
CA MET A 1 13.94 22.10 -9.24
C MET A 1 15.11 21.15 -9.20
N LEU A 2 14.86 19.85 -9.29
CA LEU A 2 15.86 18.80 -9.11
C LEU A 2 16.58 18.53 -10.43
N GLY A 3 17.91 18.42 -10.36
CA GLY A 3 18.73 17.89 -11.44
C GLY A 3 18.63 16.35 -11.51
N LEU A 4 18.96 15.76 -12.67
CA LEU A 4 18.92 14.30 -12.84
C LEU A 4 19.73 13.52 -11.80
N SER A 5 20.87 14.06 -11.34
CA SER A 5 21.71 13.43 -10.32
C SER A 5 21.11 13.44 -8.91
N GLU A 6 20.08 14.26 -8.67
CA GLU A 6 19.39 14.37 -7.38
C GLU A 6 18.19 13.43 -7.30
N ILE A 7 17.69 12.96 -8.43
CA ILE A 7 16.60 11.98 -8.52
C ILE A 7 17.15 10.60 -8.24
N LYS A 8 17.10 10.21 -6.96
CA LYS A 8 17.58 8.93 -6.45
C LYS A 8 16.46 8.14 -5.79
N SER A 9 16.67 6.83 -5.65
CA SER A 9 15.76 5.96 -4.89
C SER A 9 15.50 6.53 -3.50
N GLY A 10 14.23 6.54 -3.08
CA GLY A 10 13.75 7.12 -1.82
C GLY A 10 13.34 8.59 -1.89
N ARG A 11 13.66 9.32 -2.97
CA ARG A 11 13.14 10.69 -3.18
C ARG A 11 11.69 10.65 -3.67
N ASN A 12 10.95 11.69 -3.34
CA ASN A 12 9.61 11.94 -3.88
C ASN A 12 9.68 13.10 -4.89
N ILE A 13 9.06 12.91 -6.05
CA ILE A 13 9.09 13.88 -7.16
C ILE A 13 7.69 14.18 -7.66
N ILE A 14 7.50 15.36 -8.22
CA ILE A 14 6.26 15.74 -8.92
C ILE A 14 6.47 15.55 -10.42
N LEU A 15 5.58 14.77 -11.03
CA LEU A 15 5.52 14.59 -12.48
C LEU A 15 4.09 14.86 -12.92
N LYS A 16 3.87 15.91 -13.73
CA LYS A 16 2.53 16.34 -14.18
C LYS A 16 1.55 16.51 -13.01
N ASP A 17 1.97 17.24 -11.99
CA ASP A 17 1.19 17.54 -10.76
C ASP A 17 0.83 16.33 -9.90
N VAL A 18 1.35 15.14 -10.22
CA VAL A 18 1.15 13.92 -9.43
C VAL A 18 2.44 13.59 -8.67
N PRO A 19 2.35 13.28 -7.36
CA PRO A 19 3.50 12.87 -6.58
C PRO A 19 3.87 11.40 -6.80
N TYR A 20 5.16 11.14 -6.99
CA TYR A 20 5.73 9.81 -7.18
C TYR A 20 6.90 9.57 -6.23
N ALA A 21 7.02 8.36 -5.69
CA ALA A 21 8.23 7.89 -5.03
C ALA A 21 9.15 7.20 -6.05
N VAL A 22 10.44 7.54 -6.02
CA VAL A 22 11.45 6.87 -6.84
C VAL A 22 11.82 5.55 -6.16
N LEU A 23 11.42 4.42 -6.75
CA LEU A 23 11.77 3.09 -6.25
C LEU A 23 13.18 2.70 -6.71
N TYR A 24 13.45 2.93 -7.98
CA TYR A 24 14.72 2.58 -8.62
C TYR A 24 15.17 3.72 -9.53
N HIS A 25 16.48 3.93 -9.60
CA HIS A 25 17.10 4.87 -10.51
C HIS A 25 18.39 4.28 -11.07
N GLU A 26 18.66 4.57 -12.34
CA GLU A 26 19.87 4.18 -13.04
C GLU A 26 20.33 5.34 -13.90
N HIS A 27 21.46 5.93 -13.50
CA HIS A 27 22.04 7.07 -14.19
C HIS A 27 23.14 6.61 -15.14
N SER A 28 22.98 6.90 -16.43
CA SER A 28 23.98 6.65 -17.45
C SER A 28 24.40 7.95 -18.15
N LYS A 29 25.70 8.07 -18.42
CA LYS A 29 26.29 9.14 -19.22
C LYS A 29 27.13 8.51 -20.32
N THR A 30 26.59 8.47 -21.54
CA THR A 30 27.29 7.84 -22.68
C THR A 30 27.87 8.91 -23.60
N GLY A 31 29.15 9.26 -23.40
CA GLY A 31 29.91 10.12 -24.31
C GLY A 31 29.19 11.40 -24.73
N ARG A 32 28.95 11.57 -26.04
CA ARG A 32 28.28 12.76 -26.61
C ARG A 32 26.74 12.74 -26.50
N ALA A 33 26.13 11.63 -26.10
CA ALA A 33 24.67 11.45 -26.11
C ALA A 33 23.94 12.09 -24.91
N GLY A 34 24.67 12.77 -24.02
CA GLY A 34 24.10 13.43 -22.85
C GLY A 34 23.77 12.47 -21.71
N SER A 35 23.15 13.03 -20.67
CA SER A 35 22.82 12.34 -19.43
C SER A 35 21.42 11.74 -19.50
N VAL A 36 21.29 10.45 -19.23
CA VAL A 36 20.02 9.70 -19.24
C VAL A 36 19.79 9.06 -17.88
N LEU A 37 18.59 9.22 -17.33
CA LEU A 37 18.19 8.61 -16.07
C LEU A 37 16.98 7.71 -16.28
N ARG A 38 17.15 6.40 -16.10
CA ARG A 38 16.03 5.45 -16.09
C ARG A 38 15.52 5.30 -14.67
N THR A 39 14.21 5.33 -14.49
CA THR A 39 13.60 5.25 -13.16
C THR A 39 12.40 4.31 -13.16
N ARG A 40 12.18 3.67 -12.01
CA ARG A 40 10.90 3.04 -11.66
C ARG A 40 10.26 3.86 -10.57
N LEU A 41 9.09 4.41 -10.84
CA LEU A 41 8.36 5.35 -10.01
C LEU A 41 7.10 4.68 -9.48
N LYS A 42 6.75 4.89 -8.21
CA LYS A 42 5.45 4.52 -7.63
C LYS A 42 4.60 5.76 -7.50
N ASN A 43 3.44 5.79 -8.14
CA ASN A 43 2.46 6.84 -7.97
C ASN A 43 1.95 6.80 -6.51
N LEU A 44 2.07 7.90 -5.78
CA LEU A 44 1.70 7.95 -4.37
C LEU A 44 0.19 8.10 -4.16
N GLN A 45 -0.58 8.53 -5.17
CA GLN A 45 -2.04 8.65 -5.09
C GLN A 45 -2.77 7.32 -5.28
N ASN A 46 -2.23 6.40 -6.09
CA ASN A 46 -2.92 5.14 -6.44
C ASN A 46 -2.03 3.88 -6.39
N GLY A 47 -0.75 4.02 -6.06
CA GLY A 47 0.19 2.90 -5.93
C GLY A 47 0.73 2.32 -7.25
N ALA A 48 0.29 2.81 -8.41
CA ALA A 48 0.71 2.27 -9.71
C ALA A 48 2.21 2.48 -9.97
N ILE A 49 2.86 1.49 -10.58
CA ILE A 49 4.27 1.58 -10.98
C ILE A 49 4.38 2.11 -12.42
N LEU A 50 5.25 3.10 -12.61
CA LEU A 50 5.57 3.71 -13.89
C LEU A 50 7.07 3.63 -14.14
N GLU A 51 7.49 3.10 -15.28
CA GLU A 51 8.87 3.22 -15.74
C GLU A 51 9.01 4.48 -16.59
N LYS A 52 9.93 5.37 -16.20
CA LYS A 52 10.16 6.65 -16.87
C LYS A 52 11.64 6.88 -17.08
N THR A 53 11.99 7.21 -18.32
CA THR A 53 13.33 7.73 -18.65
C THR A 53 13.27 9.25 -18.71
N PHE A 54 14.18 9.90 -17.99
CA PHE A 54 14.41 11.33 -18.00
C PHE A 54 15.68 11.67 -18.79
N GLN A 55 15.65 12.81 -19.48
CA GLN A 55 16.76 13.39 -20.22
C GLN A 55 17.17 14.73 -19.61
N GLY A 56 18.35 15.24 -19.96
CA GLY A 56 18.96 16.41 -19.31
C GLY A 56 18.14 17.70 -19.31
N ALA A 57 17.14 17.83 -20.20
CA ALA A 57 16.25 18.99 -20.27
C ALA A 57 14.97 18.84 -19.42
N ASP A 58 14.72 17.66 -18.85
CA ASP A 58 13.52 17.43 -18.05
C ASP A 58 13.58 18.24 -16.75
N LYS A 59 12.46 18.88 -16.46
CA LYS A 59 12.25 19.76 -15.32
C LYS A 59 11.42 19.03 -14.28
N ILE A 60 12.07 18.54 -13.22
CA ILE A 60 11.41 17.77 -12.14
C ILE A 60 11.44 18.59 -10.85
N SER A 61 10.32 18.62 -10.13
CA SER A 61 10.24 19.22 -8.80
C SER A 61 10.23 18.12 -7.74
N GLU A 62 10.72 18.45 -6.55
CA GLU A 62 10.57 17.59 -5.37
C GLU A 62 9.12 17.64 -4.90
N ALA A 63 8.58 16.49 -4.49
CA ALA A 63 7.26 16.42 -3.87
C ALA A 63 7.42 16.50 -2.36
N ASP A 64 6.75 17.48 -1.74
CA ASP A 64 6.64 17.56 -0.28
C ASP A 64 5.61 16.54 0.21
N ILE A 65 6.11 15.42 0.73
CA ILE A 65 5.31 14.33 1.26
C ILE A 65 5.59 14.20 2.74
N ASN A 66 4.55 14.44 3.53
CA ASN A 66 4.57 14.26 4.97
C ASN A 66 3.83 12.98 5.34
N LYS A 67 4.34 12.26 6.33
CA LYS A 67 3.70 11.05 6.87
C LYS A 67 3.13 11.37 8.24
N SER A 68 1.83 11.15 8.42
CA SER A 68 1.19 11.19 9.73
C SER A 68 0.60 9.82 10.06
N LYS A 69 0.21 9.60 11.31
CA LYS A 69 -0.47 8.36 11.71
C LYS A 69 -1.96 8.60 11.79
N ALA A 70 -2.75 7.64 11.33
CA ALA A 70 -4.20 7.68 11.47
C ALA A 70 -4.76 6.34 11.88
N GLN A 71 -5.99 6.38 12.38
CA GLN A 71 -6.78 5.22 12.71
C GLN A 71 -8.04 5.18 11.83
N PHE A 72 -8.37 4.00 11.30
CA PHE A 72 -9.63 3.81 10.58
C PHE A 72 -10.79 3.78 11.56
N LEU A 73 -11.83 4.58 11.29
CA LEU A 73 -13.01 4.68 12.12
C LEU A 73 -14.13 3.78 11.60
N TYR A 74 -14.67 4.09 10.43
CA TYR A 74 -15.79 3.39 9.82
C TYR A 74 -15.88 3.70 8.32
N ARG A 75 -16.69 2.91 7.61
CA ARG A 75 -17.02 3.14 6.21
C ARG A 75 -18.38 3.83 6.09
N GLU A 76 -18.45 4.90 5.30
CA GLU A 76 -19.69 5.58 4.93
C GLU A 76 -19.90 5.52 3.41
N LYS A 77 -20.80 4.66 2.94
CA LYS A 77 -21.07 4.43 1.51
C LYS A 77 -19.78 4.05 0.73
N GLU A 78 -19.27 4.97 -0.09
CA GLU A 78 -18.06 4.81 -0.92
C GLU A 78 -16.83 5.53 -0.33
N LYS A 79 -16.96 6.06 0.89
CA LYS A 79 -15.89 6.75 1.62
C LYS A 79 -15.52 5.96 2.87
N TYR A 80 -14.24 6.05 3.21
CA TYR A 80 -13.68 5.47 4.42
C TYR A 80 -13.21 6.63 5.29
N CYS A 81 -13.67 6.66 6.53
CA CYS A 81 -13.40 7.73 7.47
C CYS A 81 -12.25 7.32 8.39
N PHE A 82 -11.32 8.25 8.59
CA PHE A 82 -10.12 8.07 9.38
C PHE A 82 -9.98 9.24 10.35
N MET A 83 -9.24 9.03 11.43
CA MET A 83 -8.87 10.05 12.39
C MET A 83 -7.36 10.16 12.45
N ASP A 84 -6.82 11.36 12.25
CA ASP A 84 -5.41 11.61 12.52
C ASP A 84 -5.13 11.45 14.02
N MET A 85 -4.08 10.72 14.37
CA MET A 85 -3.79 10.38 15.77
C MET A 85 -3.06 11.49 16.53
N GLU A 86 -2.59 12.54 15.86
CA GLU A 86 -1.95 13.70 16.49
C GLU A 86 -2.93 14.86 16.64
N SER A 87 -3.65 15.21 15.56
CA SER A 87 -4.59 16.35 15.57
C SER A 87 -6.01 15.98 15.98
N TYR A 88 -6.36 14.69 15.99
CA TYR A 88 -7.74 14.19 16.15
C TYR A 88 -8.72 14.68 15.06
N GLU A 89 -8.21 15.27 13.98
CA GLU A 89 -9.03 15.67 12.85
C GLU A 89 -9.47 14.44 12.05
N GLN A 90 -10.72 14.46 11.60
CA GLN A 90 -11.26 13.41 10.76
C GLN A 90 -11.15 13.78 9.30
N PHE A 91 -10.80 12.80 8.48
CA PHE A 91 -10.75 12.94 7.03
C PHE A 91 -11.30 11.67 6.37
N SER A 92 -11.66 11.78 5.09
CA SER A 92 -12.23 10.67 4.34
C SER A 92 -11.47 10.42 3.04
N LEU A 93 -11.22 9.15 2.72
CA LEU A 93 -10.69 8.74 1.42
C LEU A 93 -11.71 7.92 0.64
N SER A 94 -11.69 8.06 -0.67
CA SER A 94 -12.58 7.28 -1.55
C SER A 94 -12.08 5.85 -1.73
N GLU A 95 -13.00 4.93 -2.02
CA GLU A 95 -12.67 3.54 -2.33
C GLU A 95 -11.64 3.39 -3.47
N LYS A 96 -11.66 4.31 -4.44
CA LYS A 96 -10.72 4.33 -5.57
C LYS A 96 -9.29 4.62 -5.15
N VAL A 97 -9.10 5.47 -4.14
CA VAL A 97 -7.77 5.81 -3.60
C VAL A 97 -7.21 4.64 -2.81
N LEU A 98 -8.04 3.99 -1.99
CA LEU A 98 -7.62 2.88 -1.14
C LEU A 98 -7.28 1.60 -1.93
N ALA A 99 -7.84 1.43 -3.14
CA ALA A 99 -7.61 0.26 -3.97
C ALA A 99 -7.80 -1.06 -3.20
N SER A 100 -6.75 -1.89 -3.06
CA SER A 100 -6.77 -3.15 -2.30
C SER A 100 -6.61 -2.97 -0.79
N ALA A 101 -6.14 -1.81 -0.31
CA ALA A 101 -5.94 -1.60 1.13
C ALA A 101 -7.26 -1.68 1.91
N LYS A 102 -8.38 -1.29 1.28
CA LYS A 102 -9.72 -1.35 1.88
C LYS A 102 -10.10 -2.76 2.37
N ASP A 103 -9.58 -3.81 1.73
CA ASP A 103 -9.94 -5.21 2.02
C ASP A 103 -9.34 -5.72 3.34
N TYR A 104 -8.45 -4.92 3.95
CA TYR A 104 -7.79 -5.21 5.23
C TYR A 104 -8.23 -4.27 6.36
N LEU A 105 -9.12 -3.31 6.09
CA LEU A 105 -9.53 -2.32 7.09
C LEU A 105 -10.58 -2.87 8.04
N VAL A 106 -10.24 -2.86 9.33
CA VAL A 106 -11.16 -3.10 10.46
C VAL A 106 -11.16 -1.86 11.35
N GLU A 107 -12.30 -1.51 11.93
CA GLU A 107 -12.38 -0.37 12.86
C GLU A 107 -11.26 -0.44 13.91
N GLY A 108 -10.58 0.68 14.12
CA GLY A 108 -9.43 0.76 15.01
C GLY A 108 -8.08 0.42 14.36
N THR A 109 -8.03 0.01 13.09
CA THR A 109 -6.76 -0.24 12.38
C THR A 109 -5.92 1.04 12.31
N GLU A 110 -4.69 0.98 12.83
CA GLU A 110 -3.71 2.06 12.70
C GLU A 110 -2.90 1.93 11.40
N MET A 111 -2.63 3.06 10.76
CA MET A 111 -1.87 3.13 9.50
C MET A 111 -1.13 4.45 9.36
N THR A 112 -0.28 4.53 8.34
CA THR A 112 0.38 5.77 7.96
C THR A 112 -0.41 6.46 6.85
N VAL A 113 -0.60 7.77 6.95
CA VAL A 113 -1.21 8.61 5.92
C VAL A 113 -0.12 9.29 5.13
N LEU A 114 -0.25 9.30 3.81
CA LEU A 114 0.59 10.09 2.93
C LEU A 114 -0.10 11.42 2.66
N ASN A 115 0.49 12.51 3.15
CA ASN A 115 0.01 13.87 2.95
C ASN A 115 0.85 14.57 1.89
N PHE A 116 0.22 15.06 0.83
CA PHE A 116 0.86 15.88 -0.20
C PHE A 116 0.30 17.29 -0.12
N ASN A 117 1.17 18.28 0.08
CA ASN A 117 0.76 19.68 0.32
C ASN A 117 -0.30 19.81 1.43
N SER A 118 -0.11 19.08 2.53
CA SER A 118 -1.04 19.01 3.68
C SER A 118 -2.43 18.42 3.39
N GLN A 119 -2.60 17.74 2.25
CA GLN A 119 -3.83 17.01 1.92
C GLN A 119 -3.57 15.50 1.95
N PRO A 120 -4.41 14.70 2.63
CA PRO A 120 -4.27 13.25 2.65
C PRO A 120 -4.59 12.70 1.25
N ILE A 121 -3.60 12.05 0.62
CA ILE A 121 -3.74 11.52 -0.74
C ILE A 121 -3.83 10.00 -0.78
N ASN A 122 -3.34 9.30 0.25
CA ASN A 122 -3.32 7.84 0.31
C ASN A 122 -2.98 7.35 1.73
N ILE A 123 -3.07 6.04 1.95
CA ILE A 123 -2.63 5.36 3.17
C ILE A 123 -1.60 4.27 2.87
N GLU A 124 -0.77 3.96 3.85
CA GLU A 124 0.12 2.81 3.89
C GLU A 124 -0.26 1.97 5.10
N LEU A 125 -0.81 0.77 4.83
CA LEU A 125 -1.10 -0.20 5.87
C LEU A 125 0.18 -0.81 6.43
N PRO A 126 0.18 -1.25 7.69
CA PRO A 126 1.21 -2.14 8.19
C PRO A 126 1.33 -3.39 7.32
N VAL A 127 2.57 -3.85 7.08
CA VAL A 127 2.83 -5.07 6.30
C VAL A 127 2.13 -6.29 6.91
N LYS A 128 1.95 -6.29 8.23
CA LYS A 128 1.30 -7.36 8.98
C LYS A 128 0.13 -6.79 9.76
N ILE A 129 -1.06 -7.35 9.55
CA ILE A 129 -2.27 -6.99 10.29
C ILE A 129 -2.91 -8.24 10.88
N ALA A 130 -3.48 -8.10 12.08
CA ALA A 130 -4.22 -9.17 12.72
C ALA A 130 -5.70 -9.08 12.32
N LEU A 131 -6.22 -10.13 11.68
CA LEU A 131 -7.62 -10.23 11.28
C LEU A 131 -8.25 -11.50 11.86
N ARG A 132 -9.52 -11.40 12.24
CA ARG A 132 -10.30 -12.53 12.74
C ARG A 132 -10.87 -13.35 11.58
N VAL A 133 -10.82 -14.67 11.73
CA VAL A 133 -11.48 -15.61 10.83
C VAL A 133 -12.95 -15.73 11.20
N VAL A 134 -13.84 -15.44 10.24
CA VAL A 134 -15.30 -15.53 10.42
C VAL A 134 -15.90 -16.77 9.76
N GLU A 135 -15.18 -17.41 8.85
CA GLU A 135 -15.63 -18.67 8.23
C GLU A 135 -14.41 -19.54 7.91
N ALA A 136 -14.44 -20.80 8.35
CA ALA A 136 -13.41 -21.78 8.05
C ALA A 136 -14.02 -23.15 7.74
N PRO A 137 -13.93 -23.64 6.48
CA PRO A 137 -14.46 -24.95 6.11
C PRO A 137 -13.88 -26.08 6.97
N PRO A 138 -14.67 -27.14 7.24
CA PRO A 138 -14.20 -28.30 7.97
C PRO A 138 -13.12 -29.05 7.20
N ASN A 139 -12.22 -29.70 7.94
CA ASN A 139 -11.12 -30.45 7.35
C ASN A 139 -11.66 -31.72 6.69
N VAL A 140 -11.74 -31.72 5.36
CA VAL A 140 -12.11 -32.92 4.60
C VAL A 140 -10.92 -33.88 4.62
N ARG A 141 -11.04 -34.98 5.37
CA ARG A 141 -10.01 -36.02 5.59
C ARG A 141 -9.56 -36.79 4.34
N GLY A 142 -9.86 -36.33 3.13
CA GLY A 142 -9.59 -37.04 1.87
C GLY A 142 -8.56 -36.42 0.93
N ASN A 143 -8.11 -35.18 1.15
CA ASN A 143 -7.13 -34.52 0.28
C ASN A 143 -5.70 -34.76 0.79
N THR A 144 -5.21 -35.99 0.67
CA THR A 144 -3.83 -36.37 1.01
C THR A 144 -2.78 -35.96 -0.04
N VAL A 145 -3.16 -35.30 -1.13
CA VAL A 145 -2.20 -34.88 -2.18
C VAL A 145 -2.60 -33.54 -2.78
N SER A 146 -2.35 -32.45 -2.06
CA SER A 146 -2.07 -31.12 -2.61
C SER A 146 -1.63 -30.25 -1.43
N SER A 147 -0.50 -29.56 -1.54
CA SER A 147 0.00 -28.58 -0.57
C SER A 147 -0.89 -27.33 -0.45
N GLY A 148 -2.20 -27.45 -0.72
CA GLY A 148 -3.16 -26.38 -0.76
C GLY A 148 -3.77 -26.16 0.62
N GLY A 149 -3.62 -24.94 1.14
CA GLY A 149 -4.39 -24.50 2.31
C GLY A 149 -5.89 -24.53 2.03
N LYS A 150 -6.70 -24.39 3.09
CA LYS A 150 -8.12 -24.15 2.96
C LYS A 150 -8.39 -22.67 2.77
N ILE A 151 -9.41 -22.34 2.00
CA ILE A 151 -9.88 -20.97 1.85
C ILE A 151 -10.70 -20.60 3.08
N ILE A 152 -10.34 -19.51 3.74
CA ILE A 152 -11.04 -18.94 4.89
C ILE A 152 -11.56 -17.55 4.56
N THR A 153 -12.64 -17.13 5.22
CA THR A 153 -13.18 -15.76 5.12
C THR A 153 -12.79 -14.98 6.38
N LEU A 154 -12.26 -13.77 6.21
CA LEU A 154 -11.89 -12.87 7.29
C LEU A 154 -13.02 -11.90 7.63
N GLU A 155 -12.93 -11.22 8.77
CA GLU A 155 -13.95 -10.25 9.23
C GLU A 155 -14.20 -9.09 8.26
N THR A 156 -13.25 -8.78 7.38
CA THR A 156 -13.40 -7.80 6.31
C THR A 156 -14.15 -8.34 5.07
N GLY A 157 -14.45 -9.65 5.04
CA GLY A 157 -14.96 -10.37 3.87
C GLY A 157 -13.87 -10.88 2.92
N LEU A 158 -12.60 -10.52 3.16
CA LEU A 158 -11.47 -11.01 2.36
C LEU A 158 -11.33 -12.53 2.48
N LYS A 159 -11.13 -13.21 1.35
CA LYS A 159 -10.89 -14.66 1.29
C LYS A 159 -9.42 -14.95 1.02
N ILE A 160 -8.79 -15.72 1.89
CA ILE A 160 -7.37 -16.11 1.73
C ILE A 160 -7.18 -17.60 1.94
N SER A 161 -6.08 -18.14 1.40
CA SER A 161 -5.66 -19.52 1.69
C SER A 161 -4.87 -19.57 3.00
N ALA A 162 -5.23 -20.49 3.89
CA ALA A 162 -4.58 -20.68 5.18
C ALA A 162 -4.45 -22.18 5.53
N PRO A 163 -3.56 -22.57 6.46
CA PRO A 163 -3.39 -23.96 6.84
C PRO A 163 -4.68 -24.63 7.33
N LEU A 164 -4.82 -25.94 7.07
CA LEU A 164 -6.03 -26.71 7.41
C LEU A 164 -6.40 -26.64 8.90
N PHE A 165 -5.42 -26.44 9.78
CA PHE A 165 -5.66 -26.40 11.22
C PHE A 165 -6.40 -25.14 11.70
N ILE A 166 -6.47 -24.07 10.91
CA ILE A 166 -7.07 -22.77 11.28
C ILE A 166 -8.57 -22.94 11.55
N LYS A 167 -9.10 -22.30 12.59
CA LYS A 167 -10.52 -22.42 12.94
C LYS A 167 -11.22 -21.07 12.88
N GLU A 168 -12.53 -21.13 12.73
CA GLU A 168 -13.39 -19.96 12.89
C GLU A 168 -13.21 -19.36 14.30
N GLY A 169 -13.20 -18.04 14.38
CA GLY A 169 -12.98 -17.28 15.61
C GLY A 169 -11.51 -17.00 15.95
N GLU A 170 -10.55 -17.68 15.31
CA GLU A 170 -9.12 -17.42 15.53
C GLU A 170 -8.70 -16.07 14.91
N LYS A 171 -7.70 -15.42 15.53
CA LYS A 171 -7.00 -14.29 14.93
C LYS A 171 -5.74 -14.77 14.22
N ILE A 172 -5.53 -14.27 13.02
CA ILE A 172 -4.37 -14.59 12.18
C ILE A 172 -3.67 -13.31 11.75
N ILE A 173 -2.38 -13.41 11.49
CA ILE A 173 -1.58 -12.36 10.89
C ILE A 173 -1.60 -12.55 9.37
N VAL A 174 -2.01 -11.51 8.65
CA VAL A 174 -2.05 -11.45 7.19
C VAL A 174 -1.03 -10.45 6.68
N ASN A 175 -0.31 -10.81 5.61
CA ASN A 175 0.55 -9.91 4.89
C ASN A 175 -0.28 -9.05 3.92
N THR A 176 -0.32 -7.74 4.10
CA THR A 176 -1.16 -6.82 3.31
C THR A 176 -0.62 -6.54 1.90
N GLU A 177 0.68 -6.75 1.67
CA GLU A 177 1.31 -6.57 0.35
C GLU A 177 1.04 -7.77 -0.57
N ARG A 178 1.02 -8.97 0.00
CA ARG A 178 0.83 -10.23 -0.74
C ARG A 178 -0.58 -10.82 -0.63
N GLY A 179 -1.35 -10.43 0.38
CA GLY A 179 -2.65 -11.05 0.70
C GLY A 179 -2.53 -12.48 1.22
N GLU A 180 -1.43 -12.80 1.89
CA GLU A 180 -1.10 -14.16 2.33
C GLU A 180 -1.17 -14.32 3.85
N TYR A 181 -1.60 -15.49 4.31
CA TYR A 181 -1.46 -15.91 5.70
C TYR A 181 0.02 -15.95 6.10
N VAL A 182 0.34 -15.40 7.28
CA VAL A 182 1.70 -15.41 7.85
C VAL A 182 1.77 -16.36 9.05
N SER A 183 0.96 -16.12 10.07
CA SER A 183 0.96 -16.90 11.31
C SER A 183 -0.37 -16.76 12.06
N ARG A 184 -0.55 -17.57 13.09
CA ARG A 184 -1.54 -17.29 14.15
C ARG A 184 -1.00 -16.21 15.09
N VAL A 185 -1.91 -15.49 15.74
CA VAL A 185 -1.60 -14.60 16.88
C VAL A 185 -1.37 -15.43 18.14
#